data_AF-A0A9D2X8L1-F1
#
_entry.id   AF-A0A9D2X8L1-F1
#
_cell.length_a   1.000
_cell.length_b   1.000
_cell.length_c   1.000
_cell.angle_alpha   90.00
_cell.angle_beta   90.00
_cell.angle_gamma   90.00
#
_symmetry.space_group_name_H-M   'P 1'
#
loop_
_entity.id
_entity.type
_entity.pdbx_description
1 polymer ?
#
loop_
_entity_poly.entity_id
_entity_poly.type
_entity_poly.pdbx_seq_one_letter_code
_entity_poly.pdbx_strand_id
1 'polypeptide(L)'
;MKNLFFLFGFVLPIFLISSSPSSFGDVGSVSVESFDVDYNIENGVLDSIFLDPDFIELIIMMDTTSDGTIELTIPRNLLDAKFDTTDDVFFILVDGFETDYAEINSDSDSRTLVIPFFSGDSVIDIIGTDALTTFSTESQIPSWIKNNAGWWADGQIDDVAFIQGIQYLITENIMFIPETEPGESSASGIPSWIKNNAGWWADGQIDDVAFIQGIQYLITNGILEV
;
A
#
# COMPACT_ATOMS: atom_id res chain seq x y z
N MET A 1 -59.84 -41.23 -46.16
CA MET A 1 -59.26 -41.94 -45.01
C MET A 1 -58.16 -41.05 -44.43
N LYS A 2 -58.33 -40.66 -43.17
CA LYS A 2 -57.42 -39.83 -42.37
C LYS A 2 -56.17 -40.66 -42.02
N ASN A 3 -54.99 -40.06 -41.97
CA ASN A 3 -53.84 -40.49 -41.16
C ASN A 3 -52.89 -39.28 -41.04
N LEU A 4 -52.89 -38.55 -39.92
CA LEU A 4 -52.26 -38.82 -38.62
C LEU A 4 -50.81 -38.30 -38.59
N PHE A 5 -50.65 -37.09 -38.08
CA PHE A 5 -49.36 -36.47 -37.77
C PHE A 5 -48.76 -37.15 -36.52
N PHE A 6 -47.55 -37.69 -36.63
CA PHE A 6 -46.75 -38.11 -35.49
C PHE A 6 -45.86 -36.95 -35.04
N LEU A 7 -46.11 -36.40 -33.85
CA LEU A 7 -45.18 -35.53 -33.13
C LEU A 7 -44.15 -36.43 -32.44
N PHE A 8 -42.92 -36.45 -32.94
CA PHE A 8 -41.78 -36.98 -32.20
C PHE A 8 -41.37 -35.94 -31.14
N GLY A 9 -41.75 -36.16 -29.89
CA GLY A 9 -41.16 -35.47 -28.76
C GLY A 9 -39.75 -36.03 -28.52
N PHE A 10 -38.72 -35.22 -28.74
CA PHE A 10 -37.35 -35.56 -28.35
C PHE A 10 -37.17 -35.12 -26.89
N VAL A 11 -37.01 -36.08 -25.99
CA VAL A 11 -36.66 -35.84 -24.59
C VAL A 11 -35.15 -35.59 -24.54
N LEU A 12 -34.72 -34.38 -24.19
CA LEU A 12 -33.31 -34.11 -23.89
C LEU A 12 -32.93 -34.83 -22.58
N PRO A 13 -31.79 -35.55 -22.54
CA PRO A 13 -31.30 -36.11 -21.29
C PRO A 13 -30.88 -34.94 -20.37
N ILE A 14 -31.54 -34.83 -19.22
CA ILE A 14 -31.07 -33.97 -18.12
C ILE A 14 -29.80 -34.64 -17.60
N PHE A 15 -28.63 -34.08 -17.93
CA PHE A 15 -27.42 -34.35 -17.18
C PHE A 15 -27.58 -33.68 -15.82
N LEU A 16 -27.71 -34.48 -14.76
CA LEU A 16 -27.41 -34.00 -13.42
C LEU A 16 -25.90 -33.72 -13.40
N ILE A 17 -25.52 -32.45 -13.58
CA ILE A 17 -24.19 -32.00 -13.22
C ILE A 17 -24.15 -32.18 -11.70
N SER A 18 -23.46 -33.22 -11.23
CA SER A 18 -23.04 -33.26 -9.84
C SER A 18 -22.04 -32.12 -9.68
N SER A 19 -22.50 -30.98 -9.19
CA SER A 19 -21.60 -29.98 -8.63
C SER A 19 -20.95 -30.64 -7.41
N SER A 20 -19.78 -31.24 -7.62
CA SER A 20 -18.84 -31.46 -6.52
C SER A 20 -18.66 -30.11 -5.83
N PRO A 21 -18.75 -30.03 -4.50
CA PRO A 21 -18.51 -28.78 -3.81
C PRO A 21 -17.11 -28.32 -4.20
N SER A 22 -17.04 -27.11 -4.74
CA SER A 22 -15.81 -26.39 -5.03
C SER A 22 -14.86 -26.53 -3.85
N SER A 23 -13.58 -26.80 -4.11
CA SER A 23 -12.53 -26.63 -3.11
C SER A 23 -12.72 -25.25 -2.50
N PHE A 24 -13.04 -25.17 -1.21
CA PHE A 24 -13.16 -23.88 -0.54
C PHE A 24 -11.78 -23.23 -0.61
N GLY A 25 -11.70 -22.00 -1.13
CA GLY A 25 -10.47 -21.24 -1.05
C GLY A 25 -10.06 -21.06 0.41
N ASP A 26 -8.76 -21.02 0.66
CA ASP A 26 -8.22 -20.66 1.97
C ASP A 26 -8.26 -19.13 2.09
N VAL A 27 -8.90 -18.64 3.14
CA VAL A 27 -9.18 -17.20 3.34
C VAL A 27 -8.68 -16.81 4.71
N GLY A 28 -7.92 -15.74 4.78
CA GLY A 28 -7.39 -15.26 6.04
C GLY A 28 -6.72 -13.90 5.93
N SER A 29 -5.93 -13.62 6.96
CA SER A 29 -5.12 -12.41 7.04
C SER A 29 -3.78 -12.78 7.67
N VAL A 30 -2.69 -12.22 7.12
CA VAL A 30 -1.34 -12.39 7.65
C VAL A 30 -0.81 -11.04 8.09
N SER A 31 -0.31 -10.97 9.33
CA SER A 31 0.33 -9.75 9.83
C SER A 31 1.79 -9.69 9.36
N VAL A 32 2.12 -8.69 8.55
CA VAL A 32 3.44 -8.42 7.97
C VAL A 32 3.88 -7.04 8.44
N GLU A 33 4.96 -6.95 9.22
CA GLU A 33 5.48 -5.68 9.75
C GLU A 33 4.43 -4.80 10.47
N SER A 34 3.48 -5.44 11.17
CA SER A 34 2.32 -4.82 11.84
C SER A 34 1.17 -4.36 10.92
N PHE A 35 1.22 -4.67 9.63
CA PHE A 35 0.13 -4.48 8.68
C PHE A 35 -0.56 -5.80 8.40
N ASP A 36 -1.89 -5.79 8.28
CA ASP A 36 -2.67 -6.98 7.97
C ASP A 36 -2.85 -7.09 6.45
N VAL A 37 -2.38 -8.20 5.85
CA VAL A 37 -2.57 -8.54 4.44
C VAL A 37 -3.65 -9.60 4.35
N ASP A 38 -4.82 -9.19 3.85
CA ASP A 38 -5.93 -10.11 3.65
C ASP A 38 -5.75 -10.90 2.35
N TYR A 39 -6.11 -12.18 2.39
CA TYR A 39 -5.97 -13.07 1.24
C TYR A 39 -7.16 -14.01 1.06
N ASN A 40 -7.36 -14.44 -0.18
CA ASN A 40 -8.23 -15.55 -0.56
C ASN A 40 -7.54 -16.34 -1.69
N ILE A 41 -7.13 -17.58 -1.41
CA ILE A 41 -6.45 -18.45 -2.38
C ILE A 41 -7.35 -19.60 -2.80
N GLU A 42 -7.62 -19.72 -4.11
CA GLU A 42 -8.33 -20.86 -4.70
C GLU A 42 -7.36 -21.94 -5.16
N ASN A 43 -7.59 -23.21 -4.82
CA ASN A 43 -6.78 -24.36 -5.26
C ASN A 43 -5.30 -24.35 -4.82
N GLY A 44 -4.97 -23.56 -3.80
CA GLY A 44 -3.68 -23.59 -3.12
C GLY A 44 -3.85 -23.39 -1.61
N VAL A 45 -2.75 -23.51 -0.87
CA VAL A 45 -2.67 -23.18 0.55
C VAL A 45 -1.57 -22.15 0.74
N LEU A 46 -1.86 -21.09 1.49
CA LEU A 46 -0.87 -20.08 1.84
C LEU A 46 0.03 -20.61 2.97
N ASP A 47 1.35 -20.56 2.78
CA ASP A 47 2.31 -20.88 3.85
C ASP A 47 2.69 -19.62 4.63
N SER A 48 3.10 -18.55 3.94
CA SER A 48 3.47 -17.29 4.57
C SER A 48 3.56 -16.14 3.58
N ILE A 49 3.50 -14.92 4.11
CA ILE A 49 3.78 -13.68 3.41
C ILE A 49 4.82 -12.92 4.24
N PHE A 50 5.87 -12.41 3.61
CA PHE A 50 6.83 -11.53 4.26
C PHE A 50 7.33 -10.48 3.28
N LEU A 51 7.78 -9.34 3.81
CA LEU A 51 8.30 -8.24 3.04
C LEU A 51 9.84 -8.28 3.02
N ASP A 52 10.42 -8.04 1.85
CA ASP A 52 11.81 -7.65 1.70
C ASP A 52 11.88 -6.15 1.34
N PRO A 53 12.15 -5.26 2.31
CA PRO A 53 12.19 -3.83 2.06
C PRO A 53 13.43 -3.38 1.28
N ASP A 54 14.52 -4.18 1.24
CA ASP A 54 15.72 -3.84 0.47
C ASP A 54 15.45 -3.98 -1.04
N PHE A 55 14.56 -4.92 -1.42
CA PHE A 55 14.11 -5.13 -2.79
C PHE A 55 12.73 -4.55 -3.10
N ILE A 56 12.05 -3.98 -2.09
CA ILE A 56 10.70 -3.41 -2.22
C ILE A 56 9.73 -4.47 -2.78
N GLU A 57 9.73 -5.63 -2.12
CA GLU A 57 9.10 -6.84 -2.63
C GLU A 57 8.32 -7.54 -1.53
N LEU A 58 7.08 -7.94 -1.82
CA LEU A 58 6.31 -8.83 -0.98
C LEU A 58 6.41 -10.24 -1.55
N ILE A 59 6.90 -11.18 -0.72
CA ILE A 59 7.13 -12.58 -1.11
C ILE A 59 6.05 -13.44 -0.48
N ILE A 60 5.35 -14.19 -1.32
CA ILE A 60 4.27 -15.09 -0.93
C ILE A 60 4.72 -16.52 -1.20
N MET A 61 4.78 -17.33 -0.14
CA MET A 61 5.07 -18.76 -0.23
C MET A 61 3.77 -19.55 -0.12
N MET A 62 3.57 -20.51 -1.01
CA MET A 62 2.34 -21.30 -1.11
C MET A 62 2.61 -22.74 -1.56
N ASP A 63 1.66 -23.64 -1.28
CA ASP A 63 1.60 -24.99 -1.83
C ASP A 63 0.40 -25.10 -2.79
N THR A 64 0.67 -25.30 -4.09
CA THR A 64 -0.35 -25.37 -5.13
C THR A 64 -0.37 -26.75 -5.80
N THR A 65 -1.54 -27.38 -5.80
CA THR A 65 -1.73 -28.72 -6.38
C THR A 65 -2.61 -28.72 -7.63
N SER A 66 -3.11 -27.54 -8.01
CA SER A 66 -3.96 -27.29 -9.17
C SER A 66 -3.88 -25.81 -9.54
N ASP A 67 -4.22 -25.47 -10.77
CA ASP A 67 -4.28 -24.09 -11.22
C ASP A 67 -5.32 -23.29 -10.41
N GLY A 68 -5.05 -22.03 -10.15
CA GLY A 68 -5.86 -21.22 -9.26
C GLY A 68 -5.55 -19.74 -9.32
N THR A 69 -6.09 -19.01 -8.36
CA THR A 69 -5.85 -17.59 -8.18
C THR A 69 -5.68 -17.29 -6.71
N ILE A 70 -4.81 -16.32 -6.41
CA ILE A 70 -4.79 -15.67 -5.11
C ILE A 70 -5.28 -14.23 -5.26
N GLU A 71 -6.25 -13.86 -4.43
CA GLU A 71 -6.64 -12.47 -4.21
C GLU A 71 -5.90 -11.97 -2.96
N LEU A 72 -5.23 -10.82 -3.06
CA LEU A 72 -4.46 -10.20 -1.99
C LEU A 72 -4.90 -8.75 -1.84
N THR A 73 -5.26 -8.32 -0.63
CA THR A 73 -5.43 -6.92 -0.29
C THR A 73 -4.21 -6.43 0.47
N ILE A 74 -3.41 -5.62 -0.20
CA ILE A 74 -2.12 -5.13 0.26
C ILE A 74 -2.31 -3.69 0.76
N PRO A 75 -2.04 -3.41 2.05
CA PRO A 75 -2.00 -2.04 2.53
C PRO A 75 -0.92 -1.25 1.79
N ARG A 76 -1.25 -0.07 1.28
CA ARG A 76 -0.27 0.79 0.57
C ARG A 76 0.92 1.19 1.43
N ASN A 77 0.70 1.23 2.74
CA ASN A 77 1.75 1.49 3.72
C ASN A 77 2.73 0.31 3.90
N LEU A 78 2.33 -0.90 3.53
CA LEU A 78 3.20 -2.07 3.53
C LEU A 78 4.02 -2.14 2.25
N LEU A 79 3.34 -2.08 1.10
CA LEU A 79 3.92 -2.09 -0.23
C LEU A 79 3.02 -1.31 -1.18
N ASP A 80 3.61 -0.43 -2.00
CA ASP A 80 2.91 0.25 -3.08
C ASP A 80 3.80 0.38 -4.33
N ALA A 81 3.16 0.62 -5.47
CA ALA A 81 3.81 1.01 -6.70
C ALA A 81 3.24 2.35 -7.16
N LYS A 82 4.11 3.36 -7.22
CA LYS A 82 3.79 4.73 -7.60
C LYS A 82 4.89 5.30 -8.49
N PHE A 83 4.47 6.22 -9.35
CA PHE A 83 5.34 7.17 -10.00
C PHE A 83 4.90 8.58 -9.61
N ASP A 84 5.80 9.32 -8.94
CA ASP A 84 5.50 10.58 -8.26
C ASP A 84 4.34 10.45 -7.24
N THR A 85 3.12 10.85 -7.63
CA THR A 85 1.93 10.85 -6.77
C THR A 85 0.80 9.99 -7.36
N THR A 86 1.05 9.35 -8.49
CA THR A 86 0.08 8.52 -9.20
C THR A 86 0.42 7.06 -9.06
N ASP A 87 -0.62 6.24 -8.92
CA ASP A 87 -0.46 4.79 -8.92
C ASP A 87 0.21 4.31 -10.20
N ASP A 88 1.15 3.39 -10.01
CA ASP A 88 1.83 2.66 -11.07
C ASP A 88 1.59 1.15 -10.89
N VAL A 89 1.99 0.38 -11.90
CA VAL A 89 1.84 -1.06 -11.92
C VAL A 89 2.86 -1.74 -11.00
N PHE A 90 2.44 -2.81 -10.35
CA PHE A 90 3.38 -3.75 -9.74
C PHE A 90 4.04 -4.59 -10.83
N PHE A 91 5.25 -5.04 -10.56
CA PHE A 91 5.88 -6.10 -11.34
C PHE A 91 5.74 -7.41 -10.58
N ILE A 92 5.05 -8.40 -11.17
CA ILE A 92 4.70 -9.65 -10.47
C ILE A 92 5.36 -10.84 -11.15
N LEU A 93 6.07 -11.64 -10.36
CA LEU A 93 6.64 -12.92 -10.78
C LEU A 93 5.91 -14.06 -10.09
N VAL A 94 5.67 -15.15 -10.83
CA VAL A 94 5.20 -16.43 -10.30
C VAL A 94 6.23 -17.48 -10.68
N ASP A 95 6.81 -18.14 -9.69
CA ASP A 95 7.95 -19.05 -9.82
C ASP A 95 9.10 -18.47 -10.67
N GLY A 96 9.35 -17.15 -10.51
CA GLY A 96 10.39 -16.41 -11.22
C GLY A 96 10.05 -15.97 -12.65
N PHE A 97 8.82 -16.18 -13.12
CA PHE A 97 8.35 -15.72 -14.43
C PHE A 97 7.31 -14.62 -14.30
N GLU A 98 7.42 -13.59 -15.14
CA GLU A 98 6.46 -12.47 -15.17
C GLU A 98 5.05 -12.98 -15.50
N THR A 99 4.06 -12.49 -14.74
CA THR A 99 2.65 -12.83 -14.92
C THR A 99 1.78 -11.57 -15.06
N ASP A 100 0.70 -11.70 -15.82
CA ASP A 100 -0.37 -10.71 -15.80
C ASP A 100 -1.21 -10.88 -14.52
N TYR A 101 -1.73 -9.77 -13.99
CA TYR A 101 -2.63 -9.76 -12.84
C TYR A 101 -3.79 -8.79 -13.06
N ALA A 102 -4.83 -8.90 -12.25
CA ALA A 102 -5.93 -7.94 -12.23
C ALA A 102 -5.92 -7.14 -10.92
N GLU A 103 -5.96 -5.82 -11.00
CA GLU A 103 -6.25 -4.95 -9.85
C GLU A 103 -7.76 -4.70 -9.80
N ILE A 104 -8.42 -5.22 -8.76
CA ILE A 104 -9.89 -5.19 -8.65
C ILE A 104 -10.39 -4.10 -7.71
N ASN A 105 -9.53 -3.60 -6.82
CA ASN A 105 -9.79 -2.43 -5.98
C ASN A 105 -8.49 -1.66 -5.74
N SER A 106 -8.61 -0.35 -5.63
CA SER A 106 -7.54 0.59 -5.36
C SER A 106 -8.15 1.84 -4.72
N ASP A 107 -7.85 2.05 -3.45
CA ASP A 107 -8.30 3.20 -2.66
C ASP A 107 -7.11 3.88 -1.96
N SER A 108 -7.32 4.78 -1.02
CA SER A 108 -6.23 5.48 -0.33
C SER A 108 -5.41 4.59 0.59
N ASP A 109 -5.98 3.46 1.03
CA ASP A 109 -5.44 2.67 2.14
C ASP A 109 -4.84 1.36 1.63
N SER A 110 -5.39 0.80 0.56
CA SER A 110 -5.03 -0.53 0.06
C SER A 110 -5.20 -0.71 -1.45
N ARG A 111 -4.59 -1.77 -1.96
CA ARG A 111 -4.77 -2.29 -3.33
C ARG A 111 -5.09 -3.77 -3.28
N THR A 112 -6.09 -4.19 -4.05
CA THR A 112 -6.49 -5.59 -4.14
C THR A 112 -6.13 -6.17 -5.50
N LEU A 113 -5.24 -7.16 -5.48
CA LEU A 113 -4.71 -7.84 -6.66
C LEU A 113 -5.27 -9.25 -6.75
N VAL A 114 -5.52 -9.72 -7.97
CA VAL A 114 -5.86 -11.11 -8.29
C VAL A 114 -4.79 -11.65 -9.23
N ILE A 115 -4.05 -12.64 -8.75
CA ILE A 115 -2.86 -13.20 -9.41
C ILE A 115 -3.14 -14.67 -9.75
N PRO A 116 -3.12 -15.07 -11.03
CA PRO A 116 -3.25 -16.46 -11.41
C PRO A 116 -1.93 -17.22 -11.18
N PHE A 117 -2.04 -18.50 -10.85
CA PHE A 117 -0.92 -19.44 -10.76
C PHE A 117 -1.29 -20.80 -11.36
N PHE A 118 -0.28 -21.57 -11.71
CA PHE A 118 -0.40 -22.94 -12.19
C PHE A 118 -0.07 -23.94 -11.07
N SER A 119 -0.52 -25.17 -11.26
CA SER A 119 -0.14 -26.27 -10.39
C SER A 119 1.39 -26.41 -10.28
N GLY A 120 1.89 -26.38 -9.04
CA GLY A 120 3.31 -26.55 -8.73
C GLY A 120 4.07 -25.25 -8.51
N ASP A 121 3.46 -24.09 -8.81
CA ASP A 121 4.03 -22.79 -8.45
C ASP A 121 4.03 -22.65 -6.92
N SER A 122 5.17 -22.21 -6.36
CA SER A 122 5.33 -22.12 -4.90
C SER A 122 5.65 -20.72 -4.39
N VAL A 123 6.02 -19.80 -5.28
CA VAL A 123 6.43 -18.44 -4.92
C VAL A 123 5.76 -17.44 -5.83
N ILE A 124 5.23 -16.38 -5.23
CA ILE A 124 4.83 -15.16 -5.93
C ILE A 124 5.62 -14.01 -5.35
N ASP A 125 6.25 -13.24 -6.22
CA ASP A 125 6.97 -12.03 -5.87
C ASP A 125 6.19 -10.82 -6.40
N ILE A 126 5.84 -9.89 -5.53
CA ILE A 126 5.14 -8.64 -5.88
C ILE A 126 6.09 -7.49 -5.61
N ILE A 127 6.61 -6.89 -6.68
CA ILE A 127 7.62 -5.84 -6.60
C ILE A 127 6.95 -4.48 -6.82
N GLY A 128 7.15 -3.59 -5.86
CA GLY A 128 6.65 -2.22 -5.86
C GLY A 128 7.74 -1.18 -6.10
N THR A 129 7.43 0.07 -5.74
CA THR A 129 8.36 1.20 -5.74
C THR A 129 8.53 1.82 -4.36
N ASP A 130 7.61 1.53 -3.44
CA ASP A 130 7.60 2.01 -2.06
C ASP A 130 7.24 0.86 -1.10
N ALA A 131 7.93 0.75 0.02
CA ALA A 131 7.67 -0.27 1.06
C ALA A 131 7.82 0.33 2.47
N LEU A 132 7.09 -0.22 3.44
CA LEU A 132 7.03 0.27 4.84
C LEU A 132 6.81 1.78 4.96
N THR A 133 6.02 2.33 4.04
CA THR A 133 5.62 3.73 4.10
C THR A 133 4.60 3.89 5.21
N THR A 134 5.02 4.34 6.39
CA THR A 134 4.14 4.57 7.56
C THR A 134 3.17 5.75 7.37
N PHE A 135 2.85 6.14 6.14
CA PHE A 135 2.04 7.31 5.83
C PHE A 135 0.57 6.93 5.68
N SER A 136 -0.11 6.72 6.81
CA SER A 136 -1.58 6.72 6.77
C SER A 136 -2.08 8.13 6.42
N THR A 137 -2.88 8.22 5.36
CA THR A 137 -3.65 9.42 4.96
C THR A 137 -4.74 9.82 5.97
N GLU A 138 -4.86 9.08 7.08
CA GLU A 138 -5.63 9.46 8.28
C GLU A 138 -4.67 9.98 9.37
N SER A 139 -4.44 11.29 9.36
CA SER A 139 -4.11 12.16 10.51
C SER A 139 -3.22 11.55 11.62
N GLN A 140 -1.97 11.17 11.33
CA GLN A 140 -0.98 10.94 12.40
C GLN A 140 -0.60 12.24 13.11
N ILE A 141 -0.70 13.38 12.41
CA ILE A 141 -0.45 14.69 13.01
C ILE A 141 -1.78 15.26 13.51
N PRO A 142 -1.96 15.46 14.83
CA PRO A 142 -3.17 16.09 15.34
C PRO A 142 -3.42 17.45 14.67
N SER A 143 -4.65 17.71 14.24
CA SER A 143 -4.96 18.93 13.46
C SER A 143 -4.63 20.23 14.20
N TRP A 144 -4.53 20.21 15.53
CA TRP A 144 -4.11 21.38 16.32
C TRP A 144 -2.65 21.82 16.02
N ILE A 145 -1.81 20.93 15.51
CA ILE A 145 -0.43 21.25 15.10
C ILE A 145 -0.41 22.18 13.89
N LYS A 146 -1.38 22.04 12.97
CA LYS A 146 -1.47 22.85 11.74
C LYS A 146 -1.56 24.35 12.04
N ASN A 147 -2.15 24.72 13.17
CA ASN A 147 -2.19 26.12 13.62
C ASN A 147 -0.79 26.71 13.86
N ASN A 148 0.13 25.92 14.41
CA ASN A 148 1.51 26.37 14.66
C ASN A 148 2.26 26.61 13.36
N ALA A 149 2.02 25.78 12.34
CA ALA A 149 2.57 25.96 11.01
C ALA A 149 2.05 27.23 10.33
N GLY A 150 0.74 27.52 10.46
CA GLY A 150 0.15 28.77 9.97
C GLY A 150 0.75 30.00 10.67
N TRP A 151 0.85 29.98 12.01
CA TRP A 151 1.49 31.06 12.76
C TRP A 151 2.97 31.25 12.43
N TRP A 152 3.69 30.17 12.13
CA TRP A 152 5.07 30.26 11.65
C TRP A 152 5.13 30.91 10.27
N ALA A 153 4.30 30.45 9.32
CA ALA A 153 4.23 31.00 7.96
C ALA A 153 3.92 32.50 7.96
N ASP A 154 3.01 32.93 8.83
CA ASP A 154 2.64 34.35 9.03
C ASP A 154 3.69 35.18 9.78
N GLY A 155 4.77 34.56 10.27
CA GLY A 155 5.83 35.21 11.04
C GLY A 155 5.45 35.57 12.48
N GLN A 156 4.38 34.98 13.02
CA GLN A 156 3.99 35.13 14.42
C GLN A 156 4.82 34.22 15.34
N ILE A 157 5.27 33.08 14.83
CA ILE A 157 6.26 32.20 15.44
C ILE A 157 7.57 32.35 14.68
N ASP A 158 8.69 32.45 15.42
CA ASP A 158 10.02 32.50 14.81
C ASP A 158 10.54 31.10 14.43
N ASP A 159 11.57 31.07 13.58
CA ASP A 159 12.13 29.84 13.05
C ASP A 159 12.65 28.91 14.16
N VAL A 160 13.25 29.47 15.22
CA VAL A 160 13.79 28.68 16.34
C VAL A 160 12.67 27.99 17.12
N ALA A 161 11.61 28.73 17.45
CA ALA A 161 10.47 28.19 18.17
C ALA A 161 9.71 27.13 17.36
N PHE A 162 9.59 27.33 16.04
CA PHE A 162 8.97 26.35 15.16
C PHE A 162 9.77 25.05 15.10
N ILE A 163 11.09 25.13 14.88
CA ILE A 163 11.98 23.96 14.83
C ILE A 163 11.95 23.19 16.15
N GLN A 164 12.05 23.87 17.29
CA GLN A 164 11.93 23.23 18.61
C GLN A 164 10.57 22.53 18.80
N GLY A 165 9.50 23.13 18.28
CA GLY A 165 8.17 22.51 18.25
C GLY A 165 8.18 21.20 17.48
N ILE A 166 8.72 21.17 16.26
CA ILE A 166 8.81 19.96 15.46
C ILE A 166 9.67 18.89 16.14
N GLN A 167 10.85 19.26 16.66
CA GLN A 167 11.72 18.34 17.41
C GLN A 167 10.99 17.67 18.58
N TYR A 168 10.23 18.45 19.34
CA TYR A 168 9.42 17.93 20.44
C TYR A 168 8.36 16.93 19.95
N LEU A 169 7.63 17.24 18.86
CA LEU A 169 6.62 16.35 18.32
C LEU A 169 7.19 15.02 17.85
N ILE A 170 8.39 15.05 17.28
CA ILE A 170 9.13 13.84 16.87
C ILE A 170 9.54 13.04 18.11
N THR A 171 10.13 13.71 19.11
CA THR A 171 10.62 13.07 20.34
C THR A 171 9.51 12.37 21.12
N GLU A 172 8.32 12.98 21.16
CA GLU A 172 7.16 12.45 21.88
C GLU A 172 6.32 11.47 21.04
N ASN A 173 6.78 11.10 19.84
CA ASN A 173 6.05 10.24 18.90
C ASN A 173 4.65 10.77 18.54
N ILE A 174 4.48 12.10 18.52
CA ILE A 174 3.26 12.78 18.04
C ILE A 174 3.33 13.01 16.53
N MET A 175 4.54 13.17 16.00
CA MET A 175 4.82 13.26 14.57
C MET A 175 5.86 12.19 14.23
N PHE A 176 5.50 11.29 13.31
CA PHE A 176 6.43 10.30 12.80
C PHE A 176 7.14 10.84 11.56
N ILE A 177 8.46 10.75 11.54
CA ILE A 177 9.29 11.05 10.37
C ILE A 177 9.90 9.74 9.89
N PRO A 178 9.73 9.35 8.62
CA PRO A 178 10.42 8.18 8.09
C PRO A 178 11.92 8.28 8.29
N GLU A 179 12.59 7.13 8.25
CA GLU A 179 14.05 7.08 8.36
C GLU A 179 14.69 8.07 7.38
N THR A 180 15.43 9.02 7.96
CA THR A 180 16.03 10.13 7.23
C THR A 180 17.44 10.31 7.77
N GLU A 181 18.44 10.21 6.91
CA GLU A 181 19.83 10.39 7.32
C GLU A 181 20.08 11.87 7.73
N PRO A 182 20.56 12.12 8.96
CA PRO A 182 20.94 13.46 9.38
C PRO A 182 22.14 13.95 8.57
N GLY A 183 22.01 15.14 7.98
CA GLY A 183 23.13 15.79 7.28
C GLY A 183 24.07 16.54 8.21
N GLU A 184 25.24 16.92 7.70
CA GLU A 184 26.08 17.92 8.35
C GLU A 184 25.39 19.29 8.28
N SER A 185 25.43 20.05 9.38
CA SER A 185 24.80 21.37 9.46
C SER A 185 25.29 22.28 8.33
N SER A 186 24.42 22.52 7.36
CA SER A 186 24.62 23.59 6.40
C SER A 186 24.39 24.91 7.12
N ALA A 187 25.34 25.85 7.09
CA ALA A 187 25.19 27.16 7.71
C ALA A 187 24.07 28.03 7.06
N SER A 188 23.26 27.46 6.15
CA SER A 188 22.10 28.10 5.57
C SER A 188 20.89 27.95 6.48
N GLY A 189 20.22 29.07 6.78
CA GLY A 189 18.94 29.06 7.48
C GLY A 189 17.83 28.36 6.67
N ILE A 190 16.63 28.33 7.24
CA ILE A 190 15.47 27.65 6.65
C ILE A 190 15.12 28.27 5.28
N PRO A 191 15.06 27.49 4.19
CA PRO A 191 14.61 27.98 2.89
C PRO A 191 13.16 28.48 2.93
N SER A 192 12.87 29.58 2.23
CA SER A 192 11.52 30.17 2.23
C SER A 192 10.43 29.25 1.68
N TRP A 193 10.78 28.29 0.82
CA TRP A 193 9.80 27.33 0.29
C TRP A 193 9.26 26.39 1.37
N ILE A 194 10.06 26.04 2.38
CA ILE A 194 9.60 25.24 3.54
C ILE A 194 8.53 26.01 4.30
N LYS A 195 8.76 27.31 4.48
CA LYS A 195 7.82 28.21 5.18
C LYS A 195 6.51 28.39 4.41
N ASN A 196 6.59 28.44 3.07
CA ASN A 196 5.40 28.44 2.22
C ASN A 196 4.61 27.12 2.35
N ASN A 197 5.30 25.96 2.34
CA ASN A 197 4.67 24.67 2.53
C ASN A 197 3.95 24.57 3.87
N ALA A 198 4.52 25.11 4.96
CA ALA A 198 3.84 25.17 6.26
C ALA A 198 2.52 25.96 6.22
N GLY A 199 2.48 27.07 5.49
CA GLY A 199 1.24 27.82 5.26
C GLY A 199 0.22 27.01 4.47
N TRP A 200 0.64 26.39 3.37
CA TRP A 200 -0.23 25.52 2.56
C TRP A 200 -0.75 24.32 3.35
N TRP A 201 0.06 23.75 4.23
CA TRP A 201 -0.34 22.65 5.10
C TRP A 201 -1.37 23.09 6.14
N ALA A 202 -1.18 24.28 6.72
CA ALA A 202 -2.14 24.87 7.65
C ALA A 202 -3.51 25.14 7.00
N ASP A 203 -3.50 25.55 5.73
CA ASP A 203 -4.71 25.79 4.94
C ASP A 203 -5.33 24.50 4.36
N GLY A 204 -4.70 23.34 4.55
CA GLY A 204 -5.15 22.07 3.98
C GLY A 204 -4.98 21.96 2.46
N GLN A 205 -4.12 22.79 1.87
CA GLN A 205 -3.81 22.77 0.44
C GLN A 205 -2.78 21.68 0.09
N ILE A 206 -1.96 21.28 1.05
CA ILE A 206 -1.10 20.11 0.96
C ILE A 206 -1.40 19.17 2.13
N ASP A 207 -1.16 17.88 1.91
CA ASP A 207 -1.36 16.84 2.91
C ASP A 207 -0.19 16.76 3.90
N ASP A 208 -0.34 15.89 4.90
CA ASP A 208 0.67 15.69 5.94
C ASP A 208 1.96 15.12 5.35
N VAL A 209 1.87 14.32 4.29
CA VAL A 209 3.03 13.73 3.58
C VAL A 209 3.89 14.82 2.94
N ALA A 210 3.28 15.72 2.17
CA ALA A 210 4.00 16.82 1.54
C ALA A 210 4.64 17.78 2.56
N PHE A 211 4.02 17.97 3.72
CA PHE A 211 4.62 18.72 4.82
C PHE A 211 5.81 17.97 5.44
N ILE A 212 5.67 16.66 5.70
CA ILE A 212 6.73 15.81 6.26
C ILE A 212 7.95 15.75 5.34
N GLN A 213 7.78 15.71 4.01
CA GLN A 213 8.90 15.80 3.06
C GLN A 213 9.73 17.08 3.24
N GLY A 214 9.07 18.20 3.58
CA GLY A 214 9.75 19.44 3.96
C GLY A 214 10.56 19.29 5.25
N ILE A 215 10.04 18.57 6.26
CA ILE A 215 10.76 18.29 7.51
C ILE A 215 11.96 17.37 7.27
N GLN A 216 11.82 16.32 6.44
CA GLN A 216 12.93 15.45 6.05
C GLN A 216 14.05 16.25 5.39
N TYR A 217 13.72 17.19 4.50
CA TYR A 217 14.72 18.08 3.92
C TYR A 217 15.51 18.84 4.99
N LEU A 218 14.85 19.33 6.06
CA LEU A 218 15.55 20.03 7.15
C LEU A 218 16.50 19.11 7.91
N ILE A 219 16.15 17.84 8.09
CA ILE A 219 17.01 16.82 8.73
C ILE A 219 18.21 16.50 7.84
N THR A 220 17.98 16.21 6.56
CA THR A 220 19.04 15.88 5.58
C THR A 220 20.02 17.04 5.36
N ASN A 221 19.62 18.28 5.63
CA ASN A 221 20.51 19.45 5.51
C ASN A 221 21.09 19.92 6.87
N GLY A 222 20.85 19.17 7.95
CA GLY A 222 21.35 19.47 9.29
C GLY A 222 20.79 20.77 9.89
N ILE A 223 19.62 21.21 9.43
CA ILE A 223 18.89 22.38 9.94
C ILE A 223 18.00 21.97 11.13
N LEU A 224 17.45 20.77 11.08
CA LEU A 224 16.67 20.16 12.15
C LEU A 224 17.41 18.91 12.64
N GLU A 225 17.70 18.87 13.94
CA GLU A 225 18.38 17.74 14.58
C GLU A 225 17.33 16.89 15.33
N VAL A 226 17.39 15.56 15.19
CA VAL A 226 16.50 14.58 15.83
C VAL A 226 17.28 13.49 16.53
#